data_AF-A0AAU8D0J4-F1
#
_entry.id   AF-A0AAU8D0J4-F1
#
_cell.length_a   1.000
_cell.length_b   1.000
_cell.length_c   1.000
_cell.angle_alpha   90.00
_cell.angle_beta   90.00
_cell.angle_gamma   90.00
#
_symmetry.space_group_name_H-M   'P 1'
#
loop_
_entity.id
_entity.type
_entity.pdbx_description
1 polymer ?
#
loop_
_entity_poly.entity_id
_entity_poly.type
_entity_poly.pdbx_seq_one_letter_code
_entity_poly.pdbx_strand_id
1 'polypeptide(L)'
;MNNIDAAINQATQAAGNIPQEAAPNVPATVAPQNTAVGRPMGLDDAMAGAVTVDEWLKVNEHGLQIGAKKPLLEEIKVRIDLSDVTYNETVKYGNPATYRKTYDRVMASDGSTWAQALSEARSVDPRARPYKSADIQMEMVDDVKLKEETVEAGTTLGHSFSTTGFKAFAKLVKQMTKDGADPSSDTVEVTVGYVEQSSNGNTWGILDFKDYTVVG
;
A
#
# COMPACT_ATOMS: atom_id res chain seq x y z
N MET A 1 -43.22 -20.28 17.04
CA MET A 1 -42.00 -21.10 17.00
C MET A 1 -41.61 -21.18 15.54
N ASN A 2 -40.42 -20.67 15.22
CA ASN A 2 -40.17 -19.88 14.01
C ASN A 2 -39.52 -20.70 12.88
N ASN A 3 -39.86 -20.34 11.63
CA ASN A 3 -39.42 -20.92 10.36
C ASN A 3 -37.89 -20.93 10.10
N ILE A 4 -37.07 -20.48 11.05
CA ILE A 4 -35.60 -20.42 10.92
C ILE A 4 -34.97 -21.79 11.23
N ASP A 5 -35.54 -22.53 12.19
CA ASP A 5 -35.05 -23.87 12.56
C ASP A 5 -35.32 -24.92 11.47
N ALA A 6 -36.33 -24.68 10.63
CA ALA A 6 -36.65 -25.54 9.48
C ALA A 6 -35.66 -25.34 8.31
N ALA A 7 -35.21 -24.09 8.10
CA ALA A 7 -34.26 -23.76 7.03
C ALA A 7 -32.84 -24.27 7.33
N ILE A 8 -32.42 -24.23 8.60
CA ILE A 8 -31.11 -24.75 9.03
C ILE A 8 -31.08 -26.28 8.89
N ASN A 9 -32.14 -26.98 9.30
CA ASN A 9 -32.21 -28.44 9.17
C ASN A 9 -32.27 -28.93 7.70
N GLN A 10 -32.89 -28.18 6.78
CA GLN A 10 -32.85 -28.51 5.35
C GLN A 10 -31.46 -28.32 4.74
N ALA A 11 -30.73 -27.27 5.14
CA ALA A 11 -29.35 -27.05 4.68
C ALA A 11 -28.39 -28.13 5.19
N THR A 12 -28.59 -28.64 6.42
CA THR A 12 -27.76 -29.72 6.97
C THR A 12 -28.08 -31.09 6.34
N GLN A 13 -29.34 -31.35 5.96
CA GLN A 13 -29.71 -32.61 5.29
C GLN A 13 -29.29 -32.66 3.81
N ALA A 14 -29.19 -31.52 3.12
CA ALA A 14 -28.69 -31.46 1.75
C ALA A 14 -27.16 -31.70 1.62
N ALA A 15 -26.40 -31.50 2.70
CA ALA A 15 -24.96 -31.77 2.75
C ALA A 15 -24.63 -33.25 3.09
N GLY A 16 -25.61 -34.04 3.51
CA GLY A 16 -25.42 -35.43 3.96
C GLY A 16 -25.78 -36.54 2.96
N ASN A 17 -26.40 -36.21 1.82
CA ASN A 17 -26.78 -37.18 0.80
C ASN A 17 -26.10 -36.86 -0.53
N ILE A 18 -24.85 -37.30 -0.68
CA ILE A 18 -24.24 -37.49 -2.00
C ILE A 18 -24.18 -39.01 -2.23
N PRO A 19 -25.08 -39.59 -3.04
CA PRO A 19 -24.99 -40.99 -3.44
C PRO A 19 -23.73 -41.22 -4.27
N GLN A 20 -22.89 -42.14 -3.83
CA GLN A 20 -21.74 -42.64 -4.56
C GLN A 20 -22.19 -43.82 -5.41
N GLU A 21 -22.47 -43.62 -6.70
CA GLU A 21 -22.49 -44.71 -7.70
C GLU A 21 -22.41 -44.23 -9.17
N ALA A 22 -21.74 -45.05 -9.97
CA ALA A 22 -21.23 -44.95 -11.35
C ALA A 22 -21.94 -44.04 -12.38
N ALA A 23 -21.13 -43.31 -13.17
CA ALA A 23 -21.56 -42.52 -14.33
C ALA A 23 -21.22 -43.18 -15.68
N PRO A 24 -22.10 -43.09 -16.69
CA PRO A 24 -21.71 -43.02 -18.10
C PRO A 24 -21.89 -41.60 -18.66
N ASN A 25 -20.75 -40.97 -18.93
CA ASN A 25 -20.40 -39.99 -19.98
C ASN A 25 -21.48 -39.07 -20.59
N VAL A 26 -21.45 -37.78 -20.19
CA VAL A 26 -21.91 -36.64 -21.00
C VAL A 26 -20.96 -35.45 -20.73
N PRO A 27 -20.33 -34.82 -21.74
CA PRO A 27 -19.35 -33.76 -21.50
C PRO A 27 -20.07 -32.43 -21.25
N ALA A 28 -20.16 -32.01 -19.99
CA ALA A 28 -20.45 -30.63 -19.63
C ALA A 28 -19.12 -29.89 -19.44
N THR A 29 -18.86 -28.92 -20.32
CA THR A 29 -17.74 -27.99 -20.23
C THR A 29 -17.92 -27.11 -18.99
N VAL A 30 -17.32 -27.53 -17.89
CA VAL A 30 -17.12 -26.71 -16.69
C VAL A 30 -16.02 -25.71 -16.98
N ALA A 31 -16.37 -24.42 -17.00
CA ALA A 31 -15.38 -23.36 -16.92
C ALA A 31 -14.56 -23.55 -15.62
N PRO A 32 -13.22 -23.45 -15.66
CA PRO A 32 -12.44 -23.62 -14.45
C PRO A 32 -12.75 -22.45 -13.49
N GLN A 33 -13.48 -22.74 -12.42
CA GLN A 33 -13.45 -21.93 -11.21
C GLN A 33 -12.03 -22.01 -10.67
N ASN A 34 -11.23 -21.01 -11.04
CA ASN A 34 -9.89 -20.82 -10.52
C ASN A 34 -9.99 -20.25 -9.10
N THR A 35 -10.51 -21.04 -8.15
CA THR A 35 -10.21 -20.84 -6.73
C THR A 35 -8.79 -21.34 -6.53
N ALA A 36 -7.83 -20.50 -6.88
CA ALA A 36 -6.45 -20.65 -6.43
C ALA A 36 -6.48 -20.56 -4.90
N VAL A 37 -6.62 -21.70 -4.24
CA VAL A 37 -6.32 -21.83 -2.81
C VAL A 37 -4.83 -21.51 -2.71
N GLY A 38 -4.52 -20.31 -2.23
CA GLY A 38 -3.16 -19.81 -2.15
C GLY A 38 -2.28 -20.83 -1.44
N ARG A 39 -1.17 -21.20 -2.09
CA ARG A 39 -0.10 -21.97 -1.45
C ARG A 39 0.23 -21.31 -0.11
N PRO A 40 0.49 -22.08 0.97
CA PRO A 40 1.00 -21.49 2.21
C PRO A 40 2.24 -20.66 1.89
N MET A 41 2.18 -19.38 2.26
CA MET A 41 3.20 -18.36 1.99
C MET A 41 4.58 -18.89 2.41
N GLY A 42 5.47 -19.05 1.44
CA GLY A 42 6.88 -19.33 1.73
C GLY A 42 7.57 -18.09 2.29
N LEU A 43 8.77 -18.24 2.86
CA LEU A 43 9.57 -17.08 3.28
C LEU A 43 9.77 -16.09 2.13
N ASP A 44 10.00 -16.56 0.91
CA ASP A 44 10.13 -15.72 -0.27
C ASP A 44 8.83 -14.96 -0.61
N ASP A 45 7.66 -15.59 -0.44
CA ASP A 45 6.35 -14.96 -0.64
C ASP A 45 6.01 -13.95 0.47
N ALA A 46 6.55 -14.15 1.68
CA ALA A 46 6.40 -13.24 2.82
C ALA A 46 7.35 -12.03 2.73
N MET A 47 8.50 -12.22 2.10
CA MET A 47 9.49 -11.17 1.86
C MET A 47 9.21 -10.40 0.55
N ALA A 48 8.50 -11.00 -0.40
CA ALA A 48 8.05 -10.34 -1.62
C ALA A 48 7.06 -9.21 -1.30
N GLY A 49 7.52 -7.96 -1.43
CA GLY A 49 6.75 -6.75 -1.10
C GLY A 49 6.94 -6.24 0.34
N ALA A 50 7.81 -6.87 1.13
CA ALA A 50 8.23 -6.33 2.41
C ALA A 50 9.21 -5.16 2.18
N VAL A 51 8.72 -3.93 2.33
CA VAL A 51 9.55 -2.72 2.35
C VAL A 51 10.45 -2.80 3.58
N THR A 52 11.72 -3.18 3.36
CA THR A 52 12.73 -3.29 4.42
C THR A 52 13.44 -1.96 4.53
N VAL A 53 13.14 -1.21 5.57
CA VAL A 53 13.67 0.14 5.79
C VAL A 53 14.19 0.27 7.21
N ASP A 54 15.19 1.11 7.41
CA ASP A 54 15.75 1.38 8.73
C ASP A 54 14.76 2.21 9.56
N GLU A 55 14.15 3.21 8.94
CA GLU A 55 13.20 4.12 9.57
C GLU A 55 12.07 4.52 8.62
N TRP A 56 10.96 5.00 9.17
CA TRP A 56 9.84 5.53 8.38
C TRP A 56 9.84 7.04 8.35
N LEU A 57 9.77 7.63 7.16
CA LEU A 57 9.57 9.06 6.98
C LEU A 57 8.08 9.40 7.08
N LYS A 58 7.71 10.13 8.11
CA LYS A 58 6.38 10.74 8.28
C LYS A 58 6.43 12.18 7.81
N VAL A 59 5.34 12.64 7.23
CA VAL A 59 5.15 14.04 6.85
C VAL A 59 3.93 14.59 7.58
N ASN A 60 4.07 15.80 8.10
CA ASN A 60 3.00 16.57 8.71
C ASN A 60 2.98 17.99 8.13
N GLU A 61 2.00 18.78 8.53
CA GLU A 61 1.80 20.17 8.10
C GLU A 61 2.92 21.13 8.52
N HIS A 62 3.85 20.68 9.36
CA HIS A 62 4.94 21.47 9.92
C HIS A 62 6.33 20.95 9.53
N GLY A 63 6.43 19.83 8.81
CA GLY A 63 7.71 19.25 8.44
C GLY A 63 7.73 17.74 8.24
N LEU A 64 8.94 17.24 8.07
CA LEU A 64 9.30 15.85 7.91
C LEU A 64 9.81 15.28 9.23
N GLN A 65 9.41 14.06 9.55
CA GLN A 65 9.83 13.37 10.77
C GLN A 65 10.34 11.97 10.43
N ILE A 66 11.58 11.68 10.81
CA ILE A 66 12.17 10.34 10.70
C ILE A 66 11.80 9.55 11.96
N GLY A 67 11.04 8.46 11.81
CA GLY A 67 10.59 7.60 12.91
C GLY A 67 9.75 8.34 13.96
N ALA A 68 10.31 8.50 15.16
CA ALA A 68 9.75 9.30 16.26
C ALA A 68 10.68 10.46 16.67
N LYS A 69 11.72 10.72 15.87
CA LYS A 69 12.84 11.62 16.20
C LYS A 69 12.42 13.08 16.09
N LYS A 70 13.15 13.97 16.75
CA LYS A 70 12.94 15.44 16.73
C LYS A 70 14.28 16.13 16.47
N PRO A 71 14.30 17.30 15.81
CA PRO A 71 13.18 18.15 15.38
C PRO A 71 12.53 17.68 14.07
N LEU A 72 11.46 18.38 13.66
CA LEU A 72 10.94 18.27 12.30
C LEU A 72 11.92 18.92 11.32
N LEU A 73 12.13 18.26 10.19
CA LEU A 73 13.01 18.73 9.12
C LEU A 73 12.19 19.45 8.07
N GLU A 74 12.76 20.49 7.46
CA GLU A 74 12.10 21.19 6.35
C GLU A 74 12.31 20.45 5.02
N GLU A 75 13.52 19.95 4.81
CA GLU A 75 13.91 19.20 3.62
C GLU A 75 15.03 18.20 3.92
N ILE A 76 15.10 17.15 3.11
CA ILE A 76 16.17 16.16 3.08
C ILE A 76 16.51 15.82 1.63
N LYS A 77 17.77 15.46 1.37
CA LYS A 77 18.16 14.90 0.07
C LYS A 77 18.18 13.40 0.14
N VAL A 78 17.49 12.78 -0.80
CA VAL A 78 17.37 11.32 -0.86
C VAL A 78 17.60 10.82 -2.27
N ARG A 79 18.05 9.58 -2.36
CA ARG A 79 18.10 8.78 -3.56
C ARG A 79 16.91 7.83 -3.58
N ILE A 80 16.22 7.74 -4.71
CA ILE A 80 15.06 6.87 -4.93
C ILE A 80 15.36 6.01 -6.15
N ASP A 81 15.45 4.70 -5.95
CA ASP A 81 15.38 3.74 -7.04
C ASP A 81 13.91 3.58 -7.44
N LEU A 82 13.56 4.00 -8.66
CA LEU A 82 12.18 3.96 -9.13
C LEU A 82 11.73 2.54 -9.52
N SER A 83 12.66 1.62 -9.74
CA SER A 83 12.36 0.22 -10.01
C SER A 83 11.87 -0.52 -8.75
N ASP A 84 12.28 -0.05 -7.56
CA ASP A 84 11.89 -0.60 -6.25
C ASP A 84 10.59 -0.01 -5.68
N VAL A 85 9.90 0.83 -6.46
CA VAL A 85 8.61 1.42 -6.07
C VAL A 85 7.54 0.34 -6.02
N THR A 86 6.98 0.11 -4.82
CA THR A 86 5.95 -0.90 -4.62
C THR A 86 4.56 -0.26 -4.73
N TYR A 87 3.95 -0.37 -5.90
CA TYR A 87 2.60 0.13 -6.16
C TYR A 87 1.54 -0.68 -5.42
N ASN A 88 0.56 0.01 -4.86
CA ASN A 88 -0.51 -0.63 -4.09
C ASN A 88 -1.87 0.04 -4.30
N GLU A 89 -2.90 -0.66 -3.87
CA GLU A 89 -4.24 -0.12 -3.71
C GLU A 89 -4.56 -0.04 -2.22
N THR A 90 -4.96 1.14 -1.74
CA THR A 90 -5.24 1.39 -0.34
C THR A 90 -6.68 1.85 -0.16
N VAL A 91 -7.34 1.42 0.91
CA VAL A 91 -8.63 1.93 1.36
C VAL A 91 -8.46 2.61 2.73
N LYS A 92 -9.06 3.79 2.87
CA LYS A 92 -9.13 4.56 4.12
C LYS A 92 -10.58 4.57 4.61
N TYR A 93 -10.81 4.34 5.90
CA TYR A 93 -12.14 4.39 6.51
C TYR A 93 -12.07 4.66 8.02
N GLY A 94 -13.20 5.01 8.63
CA GLY A 94 -13.30 5.25 10.08
C GLY A 94 -12.74 6.59 10.57
N ASN A 95 -12.92 6.86 11.86
CA ASN A 95 -12.37 8.01 12.58
C ASN A 95 -12.00 7.58 14.02
N PRO A 96 -10.71 7.44 14.39
CA PRO A 96 -9.53 7.79 13.61
C PRO A 96 -9.37 6.92 12.35
N ALA A 97 -8.68 7.48 11.34
CA ALA A 97 -8.54 6.84 10.04
C ALA A 97 -7.76 5.52 10.13
N THR A 98 -8.38 4.46 9.64
CA THR A 98 -7.77 3.14 9.43
C THR A 98 -7.45 2.96 7.96
N TYR A 99 -6.28 2.38 7.68
CA TYR A 99 -5.81 2.12 6.32
C TYR A 99 -5.58 0.62 6.14
N ARG A 100 -6.03 0.08 5.01
CA ARG A 100 -5.69 -1.28 4.56
C ARG A 100 -5.21 -1.21 3.12
N LYS A 101 -4.17 -1.97 2.80
CA LYS A 101 -3.57 -1.99 1.47
C LYS A 101 -3.38 -3.39 0.93
N THR A 102 -3.38 -3.49 -0.39
CA THR A 102 -3.11 -4.69 -1.17
C THR A 102 -2.10 -4.36 -2.28
N TYR A 103 -1.21 -5.31 -2.57
CA TYR A 103 -0.22 -5.20 -3.64
C TYR A 103 -0.63 -5.98 -4.90
N ASP A 104 -1.51 -6.98 -4.75
CA ASP A 104 -1.94 -7.90 -5.80
C ASP A 104 -3.44 -7.78 -6.16
N ARG A 105 -4.20 -6.97 -5.40
CA ARG A 105 -5.66 -6.83 -5.45
C ARG A 105 -6.44 -8.09 -5.07
N VAL A 106 -5.76 -9.08 -4.49
CA VAL A 106 -6.34 -10.35 -4.05
C VAL A 106 -6.26 -10.44 -2.53
N MET A 107 -5.10 -10.18 -1.94
CA MET A 107 -4.85 -10.24 -0.52
C MET A 107 -4.51 -8.85 0.02
N ALA A 108 -5.13 -8.49 1.14
CA ALA A 108 -4.70 -7.37 1.95
C ALA A 108 -3.43 -7.76 2.72
N SER A 109 -2.63 -6.74 3.04
CA SER A 109 -1.40 -6.86 3.85
C SER A 109 -1.62 -7.41 5.26
N ASP A 110 -2.85 -7.39 5.77
CA ASP A 110 -3.24 -8.00 7.05
C ASP A 110 -3.62 -9.49 6.94
N GLY A 111 -3.50 -10.08 5.75
CA GLY A 111 -3.84 -11.48 5.47
C GLY A 111 -5.31 -11.73 5.14
N SER A 112 -6.18 -10.72 5.21
CA SER A 112 -7.57 -10.84 4.74
C SER A 112 -7.65 -10.79 3.21
N THR A 113 -8.73 -11.31 2.62
CA THR A 113 -8.96 -11.10 1.18
C THR A 113 -9.26 -9.62 0.93
N TRP A 114 -8.85 -9.09 -0.23
CA TRP A 114 -9.10 -7.69 -0.56
C TRP A 114 -10.59 -7.37 -0.64
N ALA A 115 -11.40 -8.32 -1.13
CA ALA A 115 -12.86 -8.18 -1.14
C ALA A 115 -13.45 -8.04 0.27
N GLN A 116 -12.95 -8.82 1.23
CA GLN A 116 -13.36 -8.72 2.63
C GLN A 116 -12.95 -7.38 3.23
N ALA A 117 -11.70 -6.96 3.04
CA ALA A 117 -11.21 -5.66 3.52
C ALA A 117 -12.06 -4.49 3.00
N LEU A 118 -12.46 -4.54 1.71
CA LEU A 118 -13.33 -3.52 1.11
C LEU A 118 -14.76 -3.57 1.67
N SER A 119 -15.30 -4.77 1.91
CA SER A 119 -16.62 -4.95 2.51
C SER A 119 -16.66 -4.39 3.94
N GLU A 120 -15.66 -4.74 4.75
CA GLU A 120 -15.51 -4.22 6.12
C GLU A 120 -15.35 -2.70 6.13
N ALA A 121 -14.48 -2.15 5.28
CA ALA A 121 -14.31 -0.70 5.15
C ALA A 121 -15.63 0.01 4.83
N ARG A 122 -16.43 -0.53 3.90
CA ARG A 122 -17.73 0.03 3.51
C ARG A 122 -18.82 -0.14 4.56
N SER A 123 -18.69 -1.13 5.43
CA SER A 123 -19.58 -1.32 6.57
C SER A 123 -19.41 -0.22 7.62
N VAL A 124 -18.19 0.32 7.76
CA VAL A 124 -17.87 1.42 8.67
C VAL A 124 -18.09 2.78 8.01
N ASP A 125 -17.64 2.94 6.76
CA ASP A 125 -17.84 4.14 5.95
C ASP A 125 -18.36 3.76 4.56
N PRO A 126 -19.66 3.95 4.26
CA PRO A 126 -20.23 3.63 2.95
C PRO A 126 -19.54 4.32 1.76
N ARG A 127 -18.82 5.43 2.00
CA ARG A 127 -18.05 6.17 1.00
C ARG A 127 -16.61 5.69 0.87
N ALA A 128 -16.16 4.73 1.68
CA ALA A 128 -14.84 4.12 1.55
C ALA A 128 -14.66 3.55 0.14
N ARG A 129 -13.63 4.03 -0.55
CA ARG A 129 -13.25 3.57 -1.88
C ARG A 129 -11.74 3.35 -1.91
N PRO A 130 -11.29 2.31 -2.61
CA PRO A 130 -9.87 2.14 -2.84
C PRO A 130 -9.31 3.28 -3.69
N TYR A 131 -8.05 3.64 -3.43
CA TYR A 131 -7.28 4.59 -4.23
C TYR A 131 -5.90 4.01 -4.54
N LYS A 132 -5.29 4.50 -5.62
CA LYS A 132 -3.93 4.10 -6.00
C LYS A 132 -2.91 4.83 -5.15
N SER A 133 -1.91 4.08 -4.69
CA SER A 133 -0.80 4.58 -3.90
C SER A 133 0.48 3.83 -4.25
N ALA A 134 1.56 4.20 -3.58
CA ALA A 134 2.82 3.49 -3.62
C ALA A 134 3.51 3.55 -2.25
N ASP A 135 4.35 2.56 -2.01
CA ASP A 135 5.36 2.60 -0.97
C ASP A 135 6.71 2.78 -1.65
N ILE A 136 7.51 3.74 -1.16
CA ILE A 136 8.83 4.07 -1.70
C ILE A 136 9.90 3.90 -0.64
N GLN A 137 11.10 3.58 -1.12
CA GLN A 137 12.33 3.56 -0.34
C GLN A 137 13.17 4.76 -0.76
N MET A 138 13.74 5.44 0.22
CA MET A 138 14.52 6.67 0.05
C MET A 138 15.80 6.52 0.84
N GLU A 139 16.93 6.39 0.16
CA GLU A 139 18.25 6.36 0.79
C GLU A 139 18.72 7.80 1.05
N MET A 140 19.15 8.13 2.26
CA MET A 140 19.65 9.48 2.54
C MET A 140 20.98 9.76 1.84
N VAL A 141 21.11 10.92 1.22
CA VAL A 141 22.34 11.33 0.52
C VAL A 141 23.32 12.06 1.43
N ASP A 142 22.81 12.90 2.32
CA ASP A 142 23.61 13.74 3.23
C ASP A 142 23.31 13.36 4.68
N ASP A 143 24.29 13.47 5.59
CA ASP A 143 24.05 13.33 7.03
C ASP A 143 23.10 14.43 7.54
N VAL A 144 22.09 14.04 8.31
CA VAL A 144 21.16 14.98 8.93
C VAL A 144 21.33 14.98 10.44
N LYS A 145 21.79 16.13 10.97
CA LYS A 145 21.89 16.33 12.41
C LYS A 145 20.51 16.66 13.01
N LEU A 146 20.03 15.77 13.86
CA LEU A 146 18.89 16.00 14.73
C LEU A 146 19.38 16.49 16.10
N LYS A 147 18.45 16.73 17.03
CA LYS A 147 18.79 17.30 18.34
C LYS A 147 19.65 16.36 19.19
N GLU A 148 19.36 15.05 19.13
CA GLU A 148 19.97 14.04 20.01
C GLU A 148 20.81 13.02 19.24
N GLU A 149 20.70 12.98 17.92
CA GLU A 149 21.36 12.00 17.07
C GLU A 149 21.64 12.57 15.67
N THR A 150 22.48 11.88 14.91
CA THR A 150 22.67 12.15 13.48
C THR A 150 22.11 10.96 12.72
N VAL A 151 21.26 11.21 11.74
CA VAL A 151 20.86 10.20 10.77
C VAL A 151 21.91 10.23 9.67
N GLU A 152 22.64 9.14 9.52
CA GLU A 152 23.77 9.06 8.60
C GLU A 152 23.28 8.90 7.15
N ALA A 153 24.07 9.42 6.21
CA ALA A 153 23.92 9.09 4.79
C ALA A 153 23.93 7.58 4.58
N GLY A 154 23.16 7.09 3.61
CA GLY A 154 22.93 5.67 3.37
C GLY A 154 21.78 5.06 4.19
N THR A 155 21.23 5.77 5.20
CA THR A 155 20.04 5.29 5.92
C THR A 155 18.85 5.18 4.98
N THR A 156 18.17 4.02 4.97
CA THR A 156 17.01 3.77 4.10
C THR A 156 15.71 4.14 4.82
N LEU A 157 14.96 5.07 4.23
CA LEU A 157 13.70 5.59 4.74
C LEU A 157 12.51 5.07 3.92
N GLY A 158 11.49 4.54 4.61
CA GLY A 158 10.23 4.15 3.99
C GLY A 158 9.18 5.25 4.01
N HIS A 159 8.38 5.37 2.94
CA HIS A 159 7.19 6.21 2.95
C HIS A 159 6.01 5.58 2.21
N SER A 160 4.83 5.61 2.83
CA SER A 160 3.55 5.20 2.23
C SER A 160 2.71 6.42 1.88
N PHE A 161 2.34 6.56 0.61
CA PHE A 161 1.60 7.74 0.17
C PHE A 161 0.12 7.74 0.60
N SER A 162 -0.39 8.94 0.91
CA SER A 162 -1.83 9.22 0.93
C SER A 162 -2.35 9.44 -0.50
N THR A 163 -3.68 9.47 -0.68
CA THR A 163 -4.28 9.75 -2.00
C THR A 163 -3.81 11.08 -2.61
N THR A 164 -3.59 12.10 -1.77
CA THR A 164 -3.09 13.41 -2.23
C THR A 164 -1.58 13.40 -2.42
N GLY A 165 -0.83 12.73 -1.53
CA GLY A 165 0.63 12.63 -1.63
C GLY A 165 1.08 11.86 -2.88
N PHE A 166 0.37 10.79 -3.24
CA PHE A 166 0.70 10.00 -4.43
C PHE A 166 0.62 10.82 -5.73
N LYS A 167 -0.24 11.85 -5.79
CA LYS A 167 -0.31 12.75 -6.96
C LYS A 167 0.96 13.57 -7.12
N ALA A 168 1.61 13.99 -6.04
CA ALA A 168 2.88 14.72 -6.09
C ALA A 168 3.98 13.82 -6.66
N PHE A 169 4.09 12.59 -6.18
CA PHE A 169 5.02 11.59 -6.72
C PHE A 169 4.74 11.26 -8.19
N ALA A 170 3.47 11.02 -8.55
CA ALA A 170 3.10 10.77 -9.95
C ALA A 170 3.43 11.96 -10.88
N LYS A 171 3.45 13.20 -10.35
CA LYS A 171 3.87 14.39 -11.10
C LYS A 171 5.39 14.37 -11.33
N LEU A 172 6.19 14.01 -10.33
CA LEU A 172 7.63 13.82 -10.47
C LEU A 172 7.93 12.79 -11.56
N VAL A 173 7.37 11.58 -11.45
CA VAL A 173 7.59 10.49 -12.42
C VAL A 173 7.21 10.91 -13.84
N LYS A 174 6.07 11.60 -14.02
CA LYS A 174 5.67 12.12 -15.34
C LYS A 174 6.63 13.18 -15.89
N GLN A 175 7.14 14.06 -15.03
CA GLN A 175 8.09 15.08 -15.43
C GLN A 175 9.41 14.43 -15.86
N MET A 176 9.89 13.44 -15.10
CA MET A 176 11.05 12.63 -15.45
C MET A 176 10.93 11.96 -16.82
N THR A 177 9.81 11.25 -17.07
CA THR A 177 9.57 10.61 -18.37
C THR A 177 9.58 11.64 -19.52
N LYS A 178 9.03 12.84 -19.27
CA LYS A 178 9.03 13.92 -20.26
C LYS A 178 10.45 14.44 -20.56
N ASP A 179 11.30 14.44 -19.54
CA ASP A 179 12.70 14.89 -19.65
C ASP A 179 13.63 13.79 -20.19
N GLY A 180 13.10 12.61 -20.51
CA GLY A 180 13.78 11.52 -21.19
C GLY A 180 14.31 10.40 -20.29
N ALA A 181 14.00 10.46 -18.99
CA ALA A 181 14.32 9.39 -18.04
C ALA A 181 13.37 8.19 -18.19
N ASP A 182 13.82 7.01 -17.77
CA ASP A 182 13.04 5.79 -17.70
C ASP A 182 12.77 5.41 -16.23
N PRO A 183 11.58 5.73 -15.69
CA PRO A 183 11.21 5.38 -14.32
C PRO A 183 11.15 3.87 -14.02
N SER A 184 11.29 3.00 -15.02
CA SER A 184 11.33 1.55 -14.80
C SER A 184 12.72 1.04 -14.42
N SER A 185 13.77 1.83 -14.63
CA SER A 185 15.16 1.47 -14.35
C SER A 185 15.96 2.55 -13.63
N ASP A 186 15.55 3.82 -13.76
CA ASP A 186 16.37 4.93 -13.33
C ASP A 186 16.28 5.17 -11.83
N THR A 187 17.42 5.54 -11.28
CA THR A 187 17.54 6.06 -9.92
C THR A 187 17.62 7.58 -9.96
N VAL A 188 17.01 8.26 -8.99
CA VAL A 188 17.07 9.72 -8.88
C VAL A 188 17.54 10.18 -7.53
N GLU A 189 18.34 11.24 -7.52
CA GLU A 189 18.54 12.07 -6.33
C GLU A 189 17.55 13.24 -6.38
N VAL A 190 16.84 13.46 -5.29
CA VAL A 190 15.77 14.45 -5.19
C VAL A 190 15.77 15.09 -3.80
N THR A 191 15.51 16.40 -3.76
CA THR A 191 15.25 17.10 -2.51
C THR A 191 13.78 16.90 -2.14
N VAL A 192 13.54 16.20 -1.03
CA VAL A 192 12.22 15.96 -0.47
C VAL A 192 11.93 16.98 0.61
N GLY A 193 10.89 17.76 0.42
CA GLY A 193 10.33 18.68 1.42
C GLY A 193 8.89 18.30 1.78
N TYR A 194 8.17 19.26 2.36
CA TYR A 194 6.75 19.11 2.68
C TYR A 194 5.93 20.30 2.17
N VAL A 195 4.66 20.04 1.87
CA VAL A 195 3.66 21.07 1.58
C VAL A 195 2.41 20.81 2.41
N GLU A 196 1.94 21.86 3.09
CA GLU A 196 0.67 21.84 3.81
C GLU A 196 -0.51 21.71 2.83
N GLN A 197 -1.44 20.83 3.15
CA GLN A 197 -2.72 20.66 2.48
C GLN A 197 -3.83 20.90 3.49
N SER A 198 -4.88 21.59 3.06
CA SER A 198 -6.07 21.79 3.88
C SER A 198 -7.34 21.49 3.07
N SER A 199 -8.25 20.73 3.68
CA SER A 199 -9.57 20.46 3.12
C SER A 199 -10.54 20.00 4.19
N ASN A 200 -11.81 20.42 4.07
CA ASN A 200 -12.89 20.05 4.98
C ASN A 200 -12.54 20.27 6.47
N GLY A 201 -11.81 21.34 6.78
CA GLY A 201 -11.38 21.68 8.15
C GLY A 201 -10.25 20.81 8.72
N ASN A 202 -9.68 19.89 7.92
CA ASN A 202 -8.48 19.13 8.29
C ASN A 202 -7.26 19.70 7.58
N THR A 203 -6.13 19.69 8.27
CA THR A 203 -4.82 20.07 7.74
C THR A 203 -3.87 18.88 7.84
N TRP A 204 -3.05 18.65 6.82
CA TRP A 204 -2.04 17.59 6.80
C TRP A 204 -0.88 17.96 5.88
N GLY A 205 0.26 17.28 6.01
CA GLY A 205 1.38 17.41 5.09
C GLY A 205 1.37 16.37 3.97
N ILE A 206 1.92 16.74 2.82
CA ILE A 206 2.34 15.79 1.76
C ILE A 206 3.81 16.02 1.42
N LEU A 207 4.49 14.98 0.92
CA LEU A 207 5.84 15.15 0.39
C LEU A 207 5.83 16.04 -0.86
N ASP A 208 6.81 16.92 -0.94
CA ASP A 208 7.10 17.73 -2.10
C ASP A 208 8.46 17.33 -2.67
N PHE A 209 8.55 17.17 -3.99
CA PHE A 209 9.73 16.66 -4.67
C PHE A 209 10.31 17.78 -5.54
N LYS A 210 11.52 18.21 -5.22
CA LYS A 210 12.22 19.35 -5.86
C LYS A 210 13.58 18.92 -6.39
N ASP A 211 14.05 19.65 -7.40
CA ASP A 211 15.44 19.59 -7.87
C ASP A 211 15.96 18.17 -8.14
N TYR A 212 15.16 17.36 -8.85
CA TYR A 212 15.55 15.99 -9.13
C TYR A 212 16.67 15.93 -10.19
N THR A 213 17.55 14.94 -10.05
CA THR A 213 18.58 14.59 -11.03
C THR A 213 18.61 13.08 -11.19
N VAL A 214 18.65 12.59 -12.44
CA VAL A 214 18.84 11.16 -12.71
C VAL A 214 20.30 10.79 -12.42
N VAL A 215 20.50 9.72 -11.65
CA VAL A 215 21.80 9.19 -11.30
C VAL A 215 21.93 7.75 -11.80
N GLY A 216 23.05 7.46 -12.46
CA GLY A 216 23.36 6.17 -13.08
C GLY A 216 24.86 6.01 -13.24
#